data_AF-A0A368GZP4-F1
#
_entry.id   AF-A0A368GZP4-F1
#
_cell.length_a   1.000
_cell.length_b   1.000
_cell.length_c   1.000
_cell.angle_alpha   90.00
_cell.angle_beta   90.00
_cell.angle_gamma   90.00
#
_symmetry.space_group_name_H-M   'P 1'
#
loop_
_entity.id
_entity.type
_entity.pdbx_description
1 polymer ?
#
loop_
_entity_poly.entity_id
_entity_poly.type
_entity_poly.pdbx_seq_one_letter_code
_entity_poly.pdbx_strand_id
1 'polypeptide(L)'
;MVSGRRTKDSDPAGYLGRTYCSRFPVSADFAAAVQSRLHEIIAERTMNPAYDTLTEGAILRDPVHSNFLRRLSTAADPIELFYRGEIANQIVYEMKHRGGLLTKTDLAGYEAKIELPHSTTLPNGYTIKGPASQSSFMAIGLIVEIMMGRYSNGSETPMDVSYLRDLLMAQRIGLVKLEQIGRPSSSITAKGLTALCRS
;
A
#
# COMPACT_ATOMS: atom_id res chain seq x y z
N MET A 1 -5.70 -22.78 22.35
CA MET A 1 -5.36 -23.61 21.18
C MET A 1 -6.49 -23.48 20.16
N VAL A 2 -6.38 -22.53 19.23
CA VAL A 2 -7.29 -22.47 18.07
C VAL A 2 -6.56 -23.16 16.93
N SER A 3 -6.96 -24.40 16.66
CA SER A 3 -6.50 -25.18 15.50
C SER A 3 -7.12 -24.57 14.25
N GLY A 4 -6.42 -23.60 13.65
CA GLY A 4 -6.76 -23.08 12.34
C GLY A 4 -6.49 -24.17 11.30
N ARG A 5 -7.55 -24.82 10.82
CA ARG A 5 -7.46 -25.66 9.61
C ARG A 5 -6.98 -24.78 8.47
N ARG A 6 -5.73 -24.96 8.06
CA ARG A 6 -5.21 -24.44 6.79
C ARG A 6 -5.98 -25.17 5.70
N THR A 7 -6.98 -24.54 5.10
CA THR A 7 -7.64 -25.05 3.90
C THR A 7 -6.57 -25.14 2.81
N LYS A 8 -6.27 -26.36 2.37
CA LYS A 8 -5.32 -26.68 1.30
C LYS A 8 -5.85 -26.27 -0.09
N ASP A 9 -6.92 -25.47 -0.13
CA ASP A 9 -7.83 -25.31 -1.27
C ASP A 9 -8.07 -23.84 -1.68
N SER A 10 -7.27 -22.92 -1.14
CA SER A 10 -7.22 -21.55 -1.62
C SER A 10 -5.82 -21.33 -2.17
N ASP A 11 -5.57 -21.84 -3.37
CA ASP A 11 -4.53 -21.29 -4.21
C ASP A 11 -5.00 -19.89 -4.65
N PRO A 12 -4.47 -18.79 -4.07
CA PRO A 12 -4.88 -17.45 -4.49
C PRO A 12 -4.51 -17.20 -5.96
N ALA A 13 -3.52 -17.92 -6.50
CA ALA A 13 -3.18 -17.89 -7.91
C ALA A 13 -4.26 -18.58 -8.77
N GLY A 14 -4.87 -19.66 -8.28
CA GLY A 14 -5.97 -20.36 -8.95
C GLY A 14 -7.27 -19.56 -9.06
N TYR A 15 -7.59 -18.71 -8.08
CA TYR A 15 -8.71 -17.75 -8.16
C TYR A 15 -8.44 -16.63 -9.17
N LEU A 16 -7.20 -16.16 -9.28
CA LEU A 16 -6.79 -15.25 -10.33
C LEU A 16 -6.87 -15.94 -11.71
N GLY A 17 -6.49 -17.23 -11.78
CA GLY A 17 -6.57 -18.13 -12.94
C GLY A 17 -7.93 -18.22 -13.63
N ARG A 18 -9.02 -18.37 -12.86
CA ARG A 18 -10.38 -18.54 -13.40
C ARG A 18 -11.08 -17.23 -13.76
N THR A 19 -10.53 -16.09 -13.35
CA THR A 19 -11.17 -14.77 -13.46
C THR A 19 -10.36 -13.77 -14.26
N TYR A 20 -9.43 -14.22 -15.11
CA TYR A 20 -8.76 -13.35 -16.10
C TYR A 20 -9.73 -12.91 -17.19
N CYS A 21 -10.76 -12.19 -16.77
CA CYS A 21 -11.67 -11.48 -17.62
C CYS A 21 -10.84 -10.38 -18.28
N SER A 22 -10.35 -10.69 -19.49
CA SER A 22 -9.72 -9.73 -20.41
C SER A 22 -10.65 -8.56 -20.81
N ARG A 23 -11.79 -8.42 -20.13
CA ARG A 23 -12.95 -7.61 -20.45
C ARG A 23 -13.63 -7.23 -19.15
N PHE A 24 -13.62 -5.97 -18.78
CA PHE A 24 -14.44 -5.51 -17.65
C PHE A 24 -15.14 -4.21 -18.02
N PRO A 25 -16.40 -4.03 -17.59
CA PRO A 25 -17.10 -2.77 -17.76
C PRO A 25 -16.41 -1.71 -16.90
N VAL A 26 -16.15 -0.56 -17.49
CA VAL A 26 -15.52 0.58 -16.83
C VAL A 26 -16.54 1.28 -15.95
N SER A 27 -16.17 1.56 -14.69
CA SER A 27 -16.96 2.41 -13.80
C SER A 27 -16.77 3.90 -14.11
N ALA A 28 -17.74 4.73 -13.71
CA ALA A 28 -17.63 6.18 -13.77
C ALA A 28 -16.34 6.72 -13.12
N ASP A 29 -16.01 6.22 -11.93
CA ASP A 29 -14.82 6.65 -11.18
C ASP A 29 -13.52 6.32 -11.91
N PHE A 30 -13.44 5.14 -12.53
CA PHE A 30 -12.25 4.74 -13.27
C PHE A 30 -12.10 5.57 -14.56
N ALA A 31 -13.20 5.80 -15.28
CA ALA A 31 -13.20 6.69 -16.44
C ALA A 31 -12.75 8.10 -16.06
N ALA A 32 -13.30 8.67 -14.98
CA ALA A 32 -12.90 9.98 -14.48
C ALA A 32 -11.42 10.04 -14.07
N ALA A 33 -10.90 8.98 -13.43
CA ALA A 33 -9.49 8.89 -13.06
C ALA A 33 -8.57 8.90 -14.29
N VAL A 34 -8.91 8.14 -15.34
CA VAL A 34 -8.17 8.13 -16.61
C VAL A 34 -8.22 9.50 -17.27
N GLN A 35 -9.41 10.09 -17.38
CA GLN A 35 -9.61 11.41 -17.99
C GLN A 35 -8.82 12.51 -17.27
N SER A 36 -8.73 12.46 -15.93
CA SER A 36 -7.98 13.44 -15.14
C SER A 36 -6.48 13.49 -15.44
N ARG A 37 -5.93 12.42 -16.02
CA ARG A 37 -4.50 12.28 -16.37
C ARG A 37 -4.28 11.88 -17.83
N LEU A 38 -5.26 12.12 -18.69
CA LEU A 38 -5.26 11.54 -20.02
C LEU A 38 -4.00 11.91 -20.81
N HIS A 39 -3.57 13.17 -20.72
CA HIS A 39 -2.38 13.67 -21.41
C HIS A 39 -1.09 12.92 -21.01
N GLU A 40 -0.91 12.56 -19.73
CA GLU A 40 0.23 11.76 -19.27
C GLU A 40 0.14 10.32 -19.77
N ILE A 41 -1.07 9.75 -19.73
CA ILE A 41 -1.33 8.36 -20.11
C ILE A 41 -1.10 8.15 -21.61
N ILE A 42 -1.65 9.02 -22.47
CA ILE A 42 -1.52 8.89 -23.93
C ILE A 42 -0.12 9.29 -24.42
N ALA A 43 0.62 10.09 -23.66
CA ALA A 43 2.02 10.42 -23.97
C ALA A 43 2.94 9.20 -23.81
N GLU A 44 2.59 8.25 -22.94
CA GLU A 44 3.36 7.01 -22.78
C GLU A 44 2.94 5.97 -23.82
N ARG A 45 3.83 5.71 -24.77
CA ARG A 45 3.57 4.81 -25.90
C ARG A 45 3.24 3.36 -25.49
N THR A 46 3.71 2.90 -24.32
CA THR A 46 3.40 1.54 -23.83
C THR A 46 2.07 1.43 -23.09
N MET A 47 1.38 2.54 -22.83
CA MET A 47 0.04 2.49 -22.25
C MET A 47 -0.97 1.92 -23.23
N ASN A 48 -2.05 1.36 -22.70
CA ASN A 48 -3.11 0.78 -23.50
C ASN A 48 -3.83 1.90 -24.29
N PRO A 49 -3.84 1.86 -25.63
CA PRO A 49 -4.47 2.91 -26.43
C PRO A 49 -5.98 3.01 -26.19
N ALA A 50 -6.61 1.97 -25.63
CA ALA A 50 -8.03 2.01 -25.24
C ALA A 50 -8.32 3.08 -24.17
N TYR A 51 -7.32 3.58 -23.44
CA TYR A 51 -7.50 4.65 -22.46
C TYR A 51 -7.96 5.98 -23.09
N ASP A 52 -7.62 6.24 -24.36
CA ASP A 52 -7.97 7.48 -25.07
C ASP A 52 -9.49 7.66 -25.26
N THR A 53 -10.19 6.56 -25.48
CA THR A 53 -11.63 6.54 -25.78
C THR A 53 -12.47 5.96 -24.63
N LEU A 54 -11.87 5.85 -23.45
CA LEU A 54 -12.48 5.16 -22.33
C LEU A 54 -13.62 5.97 -21.70
N THR A 55 -14.79 5.36 -21.62
CA THR A 55 -16.01 5.93 -21.03
C THR A 55 -16.68 4.92 -20.10
N GLU A 56 -17.56 5.39 -19.23
CA GLU A 56 -18.36 4.51 -18.35
C GLU A 56 -19.14 3.47 -19.17
N GLY A 57 -19.17 2.23 -18.69
CA GLY A 57 -19.83 1.11 -19.35
C GLY A 57 -19.06 0.53 -20.53
N ALA A 58 -18.02 1.22 -21.04
CA ALA A 58 -17.15 0.65 -22.07
C ALA A 58 -16.44 -0.60 -21.55
N ILE A 59 -16.23 -1.58 -22.42
CA ILE A 59 -15.50 -2.80 -22.07
C ILE A 59 -14.01 -2.58 -22.30
N LEU A 60 -13.26 -2.37 -21.22
CA LEU A 60 -11.79 -2.29 -21.29
C LEU A 60 -11.21 -3.68 -21.52
N ARG A 61 -10.25 -3.76 -22.46
CA ARG A 61 -9.49 -4.97 -22.75
C ARG A 61 -8.01 -4.72 -22.61
N ASP A 62 -7.33 -5.52 -21.78
CA ASP A 62 -5.89 -5.48 -21.62
C ASP A 62 -5.30 -6.90 -21.71
N PRO A 63 -5.04 -7.39 -22.95
CA PRO A 63 -4.48 -8.72 -23.14
C PRO A 63 -3.04 -8.82 -22.64
N VAL A 64 -2.27 -7.72 -22.62
CA VAL A 64 -0.88 -7.71 -22.14
C VAL A 64 -0.87 -7.96 -20.63
N HIS A 65 -1.64 -7.19 -19.87
CA HIS A 65 -1.77 -7.36 -18.43
C HIS A 65 -2.39 -8.72 -18.07
N SER A 66 -3.44 -9.14 -18.79
CA SER A 66 -4.08 -10.44 -18.57
C SER A 66 -3.12 -11.61 -18.81
N ASN A 67 -2.28 -11.54 -19.85
CA ASN A 67 -1.26 -12.55 -20.14
C ASN A 67 -0.15 -12.56 -19.08
N PHE A 68 0.27 -11.37 -18.62
CA PHE A 68 1.24 -11.22 -17.54
C PHE A 68 0.74 -11.87 -16.24
N LEU A 69 -0.48 -11.55 -15.81
CA LEU A 69 -1.06 -12.16 -14.61
C LEU A 69 -1.24 -13.67 -14.76
N ARG A 70 -1.68 -14.14 -15.94
CA ARG A 70 -1.79 -15.58 -16.22
C ARG A 70 -0.44 -16.29 -16.05
N ARG A 71 0.64 -15.73 -16.61
CA ARG A 71 2.00 -16.28 -16.43
C ARG A 71 2.37 -16.41 -14.96
N LEU A 72 2.08 -15.40 -14.14
CA LEU A 72 2.31 -15.48 -12.69
C LEU A 72 1.45 -16.57 -12.06
N SER A 73 0.16 -16.68 -12.39
CA SER A 73 -0.69 -17.70 -11.75
C SER A 73 -0.34 -19.14 -12.06
N THR A 74 0.22 -19.41 -13.25
CA THR A 74 0.53 -20.77 -13.70
C THR A 74 1.99 -21.14 -13.51
N ALA A 75 2.82 -20.23 -13.00
CA ALA A 75 4.23 -20.47 -12.75
C ALA A 75 4.42 -21.46 -11.61
N ALA A 76 5.39 -22.36 -11.73
CA ALA A 76 5.79 -23.24 -10.63
C ALA A 76 6.35 -22.43 -9.43
N ASP A 77 7.08 -21.34 -9.73
CA ASP A 77 7.54 -20.37 -8.74
C ASP A 77 7.30 -18.94 -9.25
N PRO A 78 6.16 -18.31 -8.90
CA PRO A 78 5.83 -16.96 -9.34
C PRO A 78 6.72 -15.88 -8.75
N ILE A 79 7.29 -16.12 -7.55
CA ILE A 79 8.18 -15.17 -6.87
C ILE A 79 9.51 -15.14 -7.63
N GLU A 80 10.09 -16.32 -7.89
CA GLU A 80 11.31 -16.44 -8.68
C GLU A 80 11.10 -15.85 -10.08
N LEU A 81 9.99 -16.19 -10.74
CA LEU A 81 9.65 -15.68 -12.07
C LEU A 81 9.66 -14.14 -12.13
N PHE A 82 9.06 -13.49 -11.13
CA PHE A 82 8.95 -12.03 -11.07
C PHE A 82 10.26 -11.33 -10.67
N TYR A 83 10.94 -11.79 -9.62
CA TYR A 83 12.07 -11.07 -9.02
C TYR A 83 13.44 -11.46 -9.59
N ARG A 84 13.58 -12.65 -10.19
CA ARG A 84 14.88 -13.18 -10.65
C ARG A 84 14.85 -13.77 -12.06
N GLY A 85 13.67 -14.20 -12.51
CA GLY A 85 13.44 -14.85 -13.78
C GLY A 85 13.29 -13.90 -14.97
N GLU A 86 12.54 -14.36 -15.99
CA GLU A 86 12.37 -13.65 -17.25
C GLU A 86 11.60 -12.33 -17.12
N ILE A 87 10.66 -12.22 -16.17
CA ILE A 87 9.93 -10.96 -15.93
C ILE A 87 10.90 -9.91 -15.35
N ALA A 88 11.77 -10.30 -14.42
CA ALA A 88 12.80 -9.40 -13.89
C ALA A 88 13.72 -8.88 -15.00
N ASN A 89 14.12 -9.75 -15.92
CA ASN A 89 14.94 -9.36 -17.07
C ASN A 89 14.23 -8.33 -17.97
N GLN A 90 12.92 -8.53 -18.23
CA GLN A 90 12.10 -7.59 -19.01
C GLN A 90 11.99 -6.23 -18.32
N ILE A 91 11.74 -6.20 -17.01
CA ILE A 91 11.67 -4.96 -16.22
C ILE A 91 12.99 -4.19 -16.31
N VAL A 92 14.12 -4.86 -16.08
CA VAL A 92 15.45 -4.22 -16.11
C VAL A 92 15.81 -3.74 -17.51
N TYR A 93 15.44 -4.48 -18.55
CA TYR A 93 15.63 -4.08 -19.93
C TYR A 93 14.88 -2.77 -20.24
N GLU A 94 13.59 -2.70 -19.92
CA GLU A 94 12.76 -1.51 -20.13
C GLU A 94 13.25 -0.32 -19.31
N MET A 95 13.60 -0.54 -18.04
CA MET A 95 14.15 0.50 -17.17
C MET A 95 15.42 1.09 -17.76
N LYS A 96 16.38 0.27 -18.19
CA LYS A 96 17.62 0.74 -18.83
C LYS A 96 17.36 1.53 -20.10
N HIS A 97 16.44 1.07 -20.96
CA HIS A 97 16.11 1.76 -22.22
C HIS A 97 15.49 3.14 -22.00
N ARG A 98 14.87 3.35 -20.82
CA ARG A 98 14.17 4.59 -20.46
C ARG A 98 14.93 5.46 -19.46
N GLY A 99 16.21 5.13 -19.20
CA GLY A 99 17.06 5.89 -18.26
C GLY A 99 16.77 5.63 -16.77
N GLY A 100 16.04 4.57 -16.45
CA GLY A 100 15.79 4.10 -15.08
C GLY A 100 17.00 3.40 -14.46
N LEU A 101 17.10 3.46 -13.14
CA LEU A 101 18.23 2.93 -12.36
C LEU A 101 17.98 1.53 -11.77
N LEU A 102 16.78 0.99 -11.94
CA LEU A 102 16.40 -0.29 -11.34
C LEU A 102 17.19 -1.45 -11.96
N THR A 103 17.94 -2.17 -11.14
CA THR A 103 18.80 -3.28 -11.55
C THR A 103 18.19 -4.64 -11.20
N LYS A 104 18.78 -5.69 -11.77
CA LYS A 104 18.42 -7.07 -11.42
C LYS A 104 18.77 -7.37 -9.94
N THR A 105 19.83 -6.77 -9.42
CA THR A 105 20.23 -6.92 -8.02
C THR A 105 19.18 -6.31 -7.08
N ASP A 106 18.60 -5.17 -7.46
CA ASP A 106 17.54 -4.53 -6.66
C ASP A 106 16.29 -5.39 -6.58
N LEU A 107 15.88 -5.99 -7.71
CA LEU A 107 14.74 -6.91 -7.76
C LEU A 107 15.03 -8.20 -6.96
N ALA A 108 16.18 -8.82 -7.19
CA ALA A 108 16.54 -10.07 -6.52
C ALA A 108 16.74 -9.90 -5.01
N GLY A 109 17.21 -8.71 -4.58
CA GLY A 109 17.43 -8.36 -3.18
C GLY A 109 16.20 -7.83 -2.44
N TYR A 110 15.07 -7.66 -3.13
CA TYR A 110 13.83 -7.23 -2.49
C TYR A 110 13.25 -8.36 -1.62
N GLU A 111 12.85 -8.01 -0.40
CA GLU A 111 12.18 -8.92 0.53
C GLU A 111 11.03 -8.20 1.24
N ALA A 112 9.87 -8.85 1.31
CA ALA A 112 8.75 -8.38 2.12
C ALA A 112 9.02 -8.67 3.60
N LYS A 113 9.13 -7.61 4.41
CA LYS A 113 9.34 -7.75 5.85
C LYS A 113 8.02 -8.00 6.57
N ILE A 114 7.98 -9.04 7.40
CA ILE A 114 6.88 -9.31 8.32
C ILE A 114 7.21 -8.64 9.65
N GLU A 115 6.44 -7.62 10.02
CA GLU A 115 6.64 -6.85 11.24
C GLU A 115 5.43 -7.02 12.18
N LEU A 116 5.67 -6.92 13.49
CA LEU A 116 4.57 -6.87 14.46
C LEU A 116 3.80 -5.56 14.28
N PRO A 117 2.45 -5.60 14.30
CA PRO A 117 1.66 -4.39 14.15
C PRO A 117 1.89 -3.43 15.32
N HIS A 118 1.89 -2.13 15.02
CA HIS A 118 1.81 -1.11 16.07
C HIS A 118 0.47 -1.23 16.78
N SER A 119 0.49 -1.13 18.11
CA SER A 119 -0.70 -1.27 18.95
C SER A 119 -0.80 -0.07 19.89
N THR A 120 -1.96 0.58 19.91
CA THR A 120 -2.28 1.68 20.83
C THR A 120 -3.48 1.27 21.65
N THR A 121 -3.30 1.22 22.98
CA THR A 121 -4.40 0.98 23.91
C THR A 121 -5.12 2.29 24.19
N LEU A 122 -6.42 2.29 23.96
CA LEU A 122 -7.28 3.45 24.12
C LEU A 122 -7.78 3.56 25.57
N PRO A 123 -8.17 4.76 26.04
CA PRO A 123 -8.64 4.98 27.41
C PRO A 123 -9.83 4.10 27.84
N ASN A 124 -10.66 3.63 26.90
CA ASN A 124 -11.81 2.76 27.16
C ASN A 124 -11.47 1.25 27.13
N GLY A 125 -10.18 0.89 27.10
CA GLY A 125 -9.70 -0.49 27.16
C GLY A 125 -9.63 -1.23 25.83
N TYR A 126 -10.08 -0.63 24.71
CA TYR A 126 -9.89 -1.22 23.38
C TYR A 126 -8.46 -0.98 22.87
N THR A 127 -8.00 -1.82 21.94
CA THR A 127 -6.70 -1.66 21.27
C THR A 127 -6.90 -1.53 19.78
N ILE A 128 -6.38 -0.45 19.19
CA ILE A 128 -6.26 -0.31 17.75
C ILE A 128 -4.91 -0.85 17.28
N LYS A 129 -4.91 -1.58 16.17
CA LYS A 129 -3.71 -2.19 15.59
C LYS A 129 -3.59 -1.80 14.13
N GLY A 130 -2.36 -1.54 13.69
CA GLY A 130 -2.08 -1.15 12.32
C GLY A 130 -0.63 -1.35 11.93
N PRO A 131 -0.25 -0.96 10.70
CA PRO A 131 1.11 -1.14 10.22
C PRO A 131 2.14 -0.45 11.13
N ALA A 132 3.31 -1.07 11.27
CA ALA A 132 4.46 -0.47 11.94
C ALA A 132 5.06 0.69 11.10
N SER A 133 6.15 1.30 11.58
CA SER A 133 6.77 2.54 11.07
C SER A 133 6.76 2.70 9.53
N GLN A 134 6.76 3.95 9.04
CA GLN A 134 6.47 4.41 7.67
C GLN A 134 4.98 4.48 7.31
N SER A 135 4.09 4.17 8.24
CA SER A 135 2.64 4.33 8.07
C SER A 135 2.11 5.56 8.80
N SER A 136 1.09 6.18 8.22
CA SER A 136 0.31 7.25 8.89
C SER A 136 -0.48 6.74 10.10
N PHE A 137 -0.51 5.43 10.33
CA PHE A 137 -1.20 4.82 11.46
C PHE A 137 -0.77 5.36 12.82
N MET A 138 0.51 5.69 13.03
CA MET A 138 0.97 6.27 14.29
C MET A 138 0.34 7.64 14.58
N ALA A 139 0.15 8.48 13.55
CA ALA A 139 -0.52 9.77 13.70
C ALA A 139 -2.02 9.57 13.98
N ILE A 140 -2.66 8.64 13.27
CA ILE A 140 -4.07 8.28 13.51
C ILE A 140 -4.25 7.79 14.96
N GLY A 141 -3.38 6.89 15.43
CA GLY A 141 -3.43 6.38 16.79
C GLY A 141 -3.33 7.50 17.84
N LEU A 142 -2.40 8.44 17.65
CA LEU A 142 -2.24 9.60 18.52
C LEU A 142 -3.47 10.53 18.51
N ILE A 143 -4.05 10.79 17.32
CA ILE A 143 -5.25 11.62 17.20
C ILE A 143 -6.41 10.97 17.97
N VAL A 144 -6.62 9.67 17.76
CA VAL A 144 -7.68 8.90 18.44
C VAL A 144 -7.45 8.89 19.95
N GLU A 145 -6.22 8.67 20.40
CA GLU A 145 -5.86 8.70 21.82
C GLU A 145 -6.16 10.07 22.47
N ILE A 146 -5.77 11.18 21.83
CA ILE A 146 -6.06 12.54 22.32
C ILE A 146 -7.57 12.79 22.41
N MET A 147 -8.30 12.46 21.34
CA MET A 147 -9.75 12.70 21.27
C MET A 147 -10.48 11.84 22.29
N MET A 148 -10.13 10.57 22.43
CA MET A 148 -10.75 9.71 23.42
C MET A 148 -10.39 10.16 24.84
N GLY A 149 -9.15 10.56 25.12
CA GLY A 149 -8.78 11.07 26.45
C GLY A 149 -9.65 12.26 26.91
N ARG A 150 -10.17 13.06 25.97
CA ARG A 150 -11.04 14.21 26.27
C ARG A 150 -12.53 13.89 26.24
N TYR A 151 -12.96 12.99 25.37
CA TYR A 151 -14.37 12.74 25.07
C TYR A 151 -14.85 11.32 25.43
N SER A 152 -14.11 10.57 26.27
CA SER A 152 -14.38 9.16 26.61
C SER A 152 -15.74 8.87 27.27
N ASN A 153 -16.43 9.87 27.82
CA ASN A 153 -17.55 9.65 28.76
C ASN A 153 -18.93 10.13 28.27
N GLY A 154 -19.11 10.40 26.98
CA GLY A 154 -20.41 10.83 26.43
C GLY A 154 -21.10 9.75 25.59
N SER A 155 -22.36 9.43 25.91
CA SER A 155 -23.26 8.70 24.99
C SER A 155 -23.63 9.54 23.77
N GLU A 156 -23.47 10.86 23.86
CA GLU A 156 -23.59 11.82 22.77
C GLU A 156 -22.45 12.83 22.93
N THR A 157 -21.42 12.75 22.09
CA THR A 157 -20.47 13.85 21.94
C THR A 157 -21.01 14.74 20.83
N PRO A 158 -21.59 15.92 21.15
CA PRO A 158 -22.06 16.82 20.11
C PRO A 158 -20.84 17.24 19.28
N MET A 159 -20.94 17.21 17.95
CA MET A 159 -19.91 17.81 17.08
C MET A 159 -20.02 19.34 17.14
N ASP A 160 -19.80 19.89 18.34
CA ASP A 160 -19.81 21.32 18.59
C ASP A 160 -18.48 21.96 18.16
N VAL A 161 -18.41 23.28 18.28
CA VAL A 161 -17.21 24.06 17.93
C VAL A 161 -16.00 23.62 18.76
N SER A 162 -16.21 23.21 20.02
CA SER A 162 -15.14 22.75 20.91
C SER A 162 -14.55 21.42 20.44
N TYR A 163 -15.41 20.47 20.09
CA TYR A 163 -15.02 19.17 19.52
C TYR A 163 -14.24 19.35 18.22
N LEU A 164 -14.75 20.16 17.29
CA LEU A 164 -14.08 20.43 16.01
C LEU A 164 -12.73 21.12 16.20
N ARG A 165 -12.65 22.11 17.10
CA ARG A 165 -11.38 22.77 17.45
C ARG A 165 -10.38 21.75 17.99
N ASP A 166 -10.81 20.91 18.92
CA ASP A 166 -9.94 19.93 19.55
C ASP A 166 -9.49 18.84 18.57
N LEU A 167 -10.38 18.40 17.66
CA LEU A 167 -10.03 17.48 16.58
C LEU A 167 -9.00 18.09 15.64
N LEU A 168 -9.17 19.35 15.23
CA LEU A 168 -8.19 20.05 14.40
C LEU A 168 -6.83 20.19 15.10
N MET A 169 -6.82 20.46 16.41
CA MET A 169 -5.59 20.54 17.19
C MET A 169 -4.91 19.16 17.31
N ALA A 170 -5.69 18.10 17.54
CA ALA A 170 -5.17 16.73 17.56
C ALA A 170 -4.57 16.34 16.19
N GLN A 171 -5.25 16.68 15.09
CA GLN A 171 -4.77 16.45 13.73
C GLN A 171 -3.46 17.19 13.43
N ARG A 172 -3.32 18.44 13.88
CA ARG A 172 -2.06 19.20 13.75
C ARG A 172 -0.91 18.50 14.49
N ILE A 173 -1.16 18.02 15.70
CA ILE A 173 -0.16 17.25 16.47
C ILE A 173 0.17 15.94 15.73
N GLY A 174 -0.83 15.25 15.20
CA GLY A 174 -0.64 14.05 14.37
C GLY A 174 0.21 14.31 13.12
N LEU A 175 0.01 15.45 12.45
CA LEU A 175 0.79 15.84 11.29
C LEU A 175 2.27 16.06 11.64
N VAL A 176 2.55 16.76 12.74
CA VAL A 176 3.93 16.90 13.27
C VAL A 176 4.54 15.52 13.57
N LYS A 177 3.72 14.58 14.05
CA LYS A 177 4.19 13.20 14.27
C LYS A 177 4.59 12.52 12.97
N LEU A 178 3.88 12.75 11.86
CA LEU A 178 4.21 12.18 10.55
C LEU A 178 5.58 12.64 10.04
N GLU A 179 5.94 13.90 10.27
CA GLU A 179 7.25 14.45 9.89
C GLU A 179 8.41 13.72 10.58
N GLN A 180 8.15 13.12 11.74
CA GLN A 180 9.14 12.36 12.51
C GLN A 180 9.20 10.88 12.11
N ILE A 181 8.30 10.40 11.23
CA ILE A 181 8.26 9.00 10.82
C ILE A 181 9.16 8.79 9.60
N GLY A 182 10.11 7.85 9.73
CA GLY A 182 10.99 7.41 8.65
C GLY A 182 11.17 5.89 8.63
N ARG A 183 11.98 5.38 7.71
CA ARG A 183 12.30 3.94 7.72
C ARG A 183 13.01 3.59 9.02
N PRO A 184 12.61 2.53 9.75
CA PRO A 184 13.22 2.20 11.04
C PRO A 184 14.73 1.94 10.95
N SER A 185 15.23 1.46 9.80
CA SER A 185 16.67 1.26 9.54
C SER A 185 17.45 2.54 9.19
N SER A 186 16.78 3.66 8.91
CA SER A 186 17.40 4.95 8.62
C SER A 186 17.07 6.03 9.67
N SER A 187 16.08 5.80 10.53
CA SER A 187 15.82 6.64 11.69
C SER A 187 16.82 6.31 12.79
N ILE A 188 17.64 7.28 13.18
CA ILE A 188 18.48 7.18 14.38
C ILE A 188 17.54 7.18 15.58
N THR A 189 16.97 6.01 15.90
CA THR A 189 16.37 5.83 17.22
C THR A 189 17.55 5.78 18.19
N ALA A 190 17.52 6.60 19.24
CA ALA A 190 18.60 6.89 20.19
C ALA A 190 19.18 5.69 20.99
N LYS A 191 19.14 4.47 20.45
CA LYS A 191 19.86 3.29 20.94
C LYS A 191 21.33 3.24 20.48
N GLY A 192 21.73 4.08 19.53
CA GLY A 192 23.11 4.13 19.03
C GLY A 192 24.05 5.11 19.76
N LEU A 193 23.54 6.11 20.48
CA LEU A 193 24.39 7.13 21.11
C LEU A 193 25.13 6.63 22.37
N THR A 194 24.62 5.60 23.04
CA THR A 194 25.28 5.06 24.24
C THR A 194 26.49 4.17 23.94
N ALA A 195 26.67 3.75 22.69
CA ALA A 195 27.80 2.91 22.27
C ALA A 195 29.02 3.72 21.78
N LEU A 196 28.86 5.02 21.49
CA LEU A 196 29.93 5.89 20.97
C LEU A 196 30.62 6.78 22.02
N CYS A 197 30.13 6.81 23.27
CA CYS A 197 30.78 7.53 24.38
C CYS A 197 31.56 6.62 25.35
N ARG A 198 31.87 5.38 24.95
CA ARG A 198 32.80 4.50 25.67
C ARG A 198 33.86 3.95 24.70
N SER A 199 34.75 4.82 24.28
CA SER A 199 36.07 4.49 23.71
C SER A 199 37.05 5.58 24.10
#